data_AF-A0AAD5Q1W6-F1
#
_entry.id   AF-A0AAD5Q1W6-F1
#
_cell.length_a   1.000
_cell.length_b   1.000
_cell.length_c   1.000
_cell.angle_alpha   90.00
_cell.angle_beta   90.00
_cell.angle_gamma   90.00
#
_symmetry.space_group_name_H-M   'P 1'
#
loop_
_entity.id
_entity.type
_entity.pdbx_description
1 polymer ?
#
loop_
_entity_poly.entity_id
_entity_poly.type
_entity_poly.pdbx_seq_one_letter_code
_entity_poly.pdbx_strand_id
1 'polypeptide(L)' 'MSSKSQDERKASTADELAKNKDIVRRELEGKCVTAGSGWWTYEVCYGKEVRQFHEEPDGSRPSDWSMGAYVSDDPL' A
#
# COMPACT_ATOMS: atom_id res chain seq x y z
N MET A 1 -28.61 -22.03 19.02
CA MET A 1 -27.63 -21.03 19.46
C MET A 1 -26.45 -21.04 18.50
N SER A 2 -26.45 -20.24 17.43
CA SER A 2 -25.22 -19.82 16.72
C SER A 2 -25.59 -18.88 15.57
N SER A 3 -26.05 -17.69 15.92
CA SER A 3 -26.09 -16.59 14.97
C SER A 3 -25.60 -15.37 15.73
N LYS A 4 -24.27 -15.24 15.87
CA LYS A 4 -23.71 -13.90 15.99
C LYS A 4 -24.27 -13.13 14.81
N SER A 5 -25.05 -12.09 15.09
CA SER A 5 -25.79 -11.31 14.11
C SER A 5 -24.80 -10.82 13.05
N GLN A 6 -25.19 -10.84 11.79
CA GLN A 6 -24.31 -10.38 10.71
C GLN A 6 -23.86 -8.93 10.92
N ASP A 7 -24.65 -8.14 11.64
CA ASP A 7 -24.34 -6.76 12.01
C ASP A 7 -23.16 -6.71 13.00
N GLU A 8 -23.08 -7.63 13.95
CA GLU A 8 -21.96 -7.73 14.90
C GLU A 8 -20.65 -8.13 14.20
N ARG A 9 -20.73 -8.99 13.17
CA ARG A 9 -19.57 -9.40 12.37
C ARG A 9 -19.06 -8.25 11.51
N LYS A 10 -19.97 -7.52 10.86
CA LYS A 10 -19.61 -6.35 10.04
C LYS A 10 -18.99 -5.23 10.87
N ALA A 11 -19.56 -4.95 12.05
CA ALA A 11 -19.00 -3.97 12.99
C ALA A 11 -17.57 -4.37 13.41
N SER A 12 -17.38 -5.64 13.78
CA SER A 12 -16.04 -6.16 14.13
C SER A 12 -15.03 -6.02 13.00
N THR A 13 -15.41 -6.34 11.76
CA THR A 13 -14.50 -6.21 10.60
C THR A 13 -14.18 -4.75 10.28
N ALA A 14 -15.14 -3.84 10.44
CA ALA A 14 -14.90 -2.41 10.25
C ALA A 14 -13.91 -1.86 11.28
N ASP A 15 -14.04 -2.27 12.55
CA ASP A 15 -13.14 -1.88 13.63
C ASP A 15 -11.71 -2.42 13.42
N GLU A 16 -11.58 -3.68 12.99
CA GLU A 16 -10.28 -4.26 12.64
C GLU A 16 -9.63 -3.55 11.45
N LEU A 17 -10.42 -3.22 10.41
CA LEU A 17 -9.93 -2.49 9.26
C LEU A 17 -9.46 -1.07 9.64
N ALA A 18 -10.22 -0.36 10.48
CA ALA A 18 -9.84 0.96 10.96
C ALA A 18 -8.52 0.93 11.74
N LYS A 19 -8.35 -0.05 12.64
CA LYS A 19 -7.10 -0.26 13.39
C LYS A 19 -5.93 -0.59 12.47
N ASN A 20 -6.12 -1.49 11.51
CA ASN A 20 -5.06 -1.87 10.57
C ASN A 20 -4.65 -0.70 9.67
N LYS A 21 -5.63 0.08 9.17
CA LYS A 21 -5.36 1.30 8.40
C LYS A 21 -4.53 2.31 9.21
N ASP A 22 -4.87 2.51 10.47
CA ASP A 22 -4.13 3.42 11.35
C ASP A 22 -2.69 2.95 11.59
N ILE A 23 -2.48 1.65 11.83
CA ILE A 23 -1.13 1.07 11.98
C ILE A 23 -0.33 1.27 10.70
N VAL A 24 -0.89 0.90 9.54
CA VAL A 24 -0.21 1.04 8.24
C VAL A 24 0.17 2.51 7.98
N ARG A 25 -0.76 3.45 8.24
CA ARG A 25 -0.48 4.89 8.11
C ARG A 25 0.68 5.29 9.00
N ARG A 26 0.61 5.05 10.31
CA ARG A 26 1.66 5.49 11.25
C ARG A 26 3.03 4.91 10.92
N GLU A 27 3.07 3.66 10.49
CA GLU A 27 4.34 2.99 10.22
C GLU A 27 4.96 3.37 8.88
N LEU A 28 4.14 3.68 7.86
CA LEU A 28 4.62 3.91 6.49
C LEU A 28 4.49 5.36 6.02
N GLU A 29 3.89 6.26 6.78
CA GLU A 29 3.78 7.68 6.43
C GLU A 29 5.17 8.28 6.14
N GLY A 30 5.29 8.88 4.94
CA GLY A 30 6.56 9.42 4.43
C GLY A 30 7.62 8.39 4.06
N LYS A 31 7.31 7.08 4.09
CA LYS A 31 8.24 6.00 3.77
C LYS A 31 7.87 5.31 2.45
N CYS A 32 8.89 4.77 1.80
CA CYS A 32 8.76 3.89 0.66
C CYS A 32 9.27 2.49 1.01
N VAL A 33 8.61 1.46 0.47
CA VAL A 33 9.01 0.06 0.63
C VAL A 33 9.35 -0.50 -0.75
N THR A 34 10.51 -1.12 -0.85
CA THR A 34 10.99 -1.74 -2.08
C THR A 34 10.94 -3.26 -1.99
N ALA A 35 10.48 -3.92 -3.04
CA ALA A 35 10.48 -5.39 -3.14
C ALA A 35 10.92 -5.84 -4.54
N GLY A 36 11.90 -6.74 -4.58
CA GLY A 36 12.37 -7.38 -5.82
C GLY A 36 11.59 -8.64 -6.15
N SER A 37 11.27 -8.86 -7.42
CA SER A 37 10.68 -10.09 -7.96
C SER A 37 11.23 -10.38 -9.36
N GLY A 38 12.22 -11.26 -9.43
CA GLY A 38 12.93 -11.56 -10.67
C GLY A 38 13.64 -10.32 -11.22
N TRP A 39 13.36 -9.97 -12.47
CA TRP A 39 13.92 -8.79 -13.14
C TRP A 39 13.35 -7.47 -12.60
N TRP A 40 12.16 -7.47 -12.01
CA TRP A 40 11.50 -6.23 -11.60
C TRP A 40 11.71 -5.93 -10.12
N THR A 41 11.86 -4.66 -9.81
CA THR A 41 11.75 -4.06 -8.48
C THR A 41 10.53 -3.17 -8.44
N TYR A 42 9.79 -3.26 -7.34
CA TYR A 42 8.63 -2.42 -7.07
C TYR A 42 8.93 -1.52 -5.90
N GLU A 43 8.50 -0.27 -5.99
CA GLU A 43 8.56 0.69 -4.91
C GLU A 43 7.16 1.21 -4.62
N VAL A 44 6.72 1.07 -3.38
CA VAL A 44 5.45 1.61 -2.89
C VAL A 44 5.77 2.72 -1.90
N CYS A 45 5.49 3.96 -2.27
CA CYS A 45 5.57 5.12 -1.38
C CYS A 45 4.18 5.41 -0.82
N TYR A 46 3.99 5.21 0.49
CA TYR A 46 2.67 5.30 1.10
C TYR A 46 2.05 6.69 0.94
N GLY A 47 0.81 6.75 0.45
CA GLY A 47 0.10 7.99 0.20
C GLY A 47 0.65 8.82 -0.97
N LYS A 48 1.53 8.27 -1.81
CA LYS A 48 2.17 9.02 -2.89
C LYS A 48 2.06 8.34 -4.25
N GLU A 49 2.82 7.27 -4.49
CA GLU A 49 2.90 6.62 -5.80
C GLU A 49 3.40 5.18 -5.68
N VAL A 50 3.18 4.41 -6.74
CA VAL A 50 3.80 3.10 -6.93
C VAL A 50 4.60 3.11 -8.22
N ARG A 51 5.83 2.58 -8.17
CA ARG A 51 6.74 2.48 -9.31
C ARG A 51 7.21 1.05 -9.53
N GLN A 52 7.50 0.71 -10.79
CA GLN A 52 8.12 -0.54 -11.20
C GLN A 52 9.36 -0.20 -12.02
N PHE A 53 10.50 -0.81 -11.72
CA PHE A 53 11.75 -0.58 -12.44
C PHE A 53 12.68 -1.79 -12.40
N HIS A 54 13.67 -1.82 -13.28
CA HIS A 54 14.88 -2.63 -13.12
C HIS A 54 16.05 -1.68 -12.88
N GLU A 55 16.91 -2.00 -11.93
CA GLU A 55 18.15 -1.26 -11.69
C GLU A 55 19.32 -2.06 -12.23
N GLU A 56 20.00 -1.49 -13.22
CA GLU A 56 21.18 -2.08 -13.83
C GLU A 56 22.39 -1.99 -12.87
N PRO A 57 23.47 -2.76 -13.09
CA PRO A 57 24.65 -2.73 -12.22
C PRO A 57 25.32 -1.35 -12.09
N ASP A 58 25.11 -0.45 -13.06
CA ASP A 58 25.60 0.92 -13.05
C ASP A 58 24.67 1.90 -12.29
N GLY A 59 23.57 1.40 -11.72
CA GLY A 59 22.56 2.15 -10.99
C GLY A 59 21.52 2.83 -11.89
N SER A 60 21.61 2.69 -13.21
CA SER A 60 20.62 3.26 -14.13
C SER A 60 19.31 2.48 -14.08
N ARG A 61 18.19 3.18 -14.30
CA ARG A 61 16.84 2.61 -14.32
C ARG A 61 16.13 2.92 -15.65
N PRO A 62 16.62 2.38 -16.78
CA PRO A 62 16.04 2.68 -18.09
C PRO A 62 14.59 2.18 -18.24
N SER A 63 14.16 1.26 -17.39
CA SER A 63 12.81 0.68 -17.36
C SER A 63 11.98 1.16 -16.18
N ASP A 64 12.16 2.40 -15.72
CA ASP A 64 11.37 2.97 -14.63
C ASP A 64 10.00 3.49 -15.09
N TRP A 65 8.95 2.89 -14.54
CA TRP A 65 7.55 3.11 -14.90
C TRP A 65 6.68 3.44 -13.68
N SER A 66 5.82 4.45 -13.81
CA SER A 66 4.81 4.77 -12.79
C SER A 66 3.60 3.86 -12.92
N MET A 67 3.29 3.09 -11.87
CA MET A 67 2.10 2.24 -11.81
C MET A 67 0.85 2.99 -11.32
N GLY A 68 1.02 4.24 -10.85
CA GLY A 68 -0.08 5.11 -10.44
C GLY A 68 0.31 6.04 -9.29
N ALA A 69 -0.39 7.18 -9.20
CA ALA A 69 -0.32 8.09 -8.08
C ALA A 69 -1.50 7.82 -7.12
N TYR A 70 -1.25 7.96 -5.83
CA TYR A 70 -2.29 7.94 -4.81
C TYR A 70 -3.16 9.19 -4.94
N VAL A 71 -4.47 9.01 -4.82
CA VAL A 71 -5.45 10.10 -4.73
C VAL A 71 -6.24 9.85 -3.46
N SER A 72 -6.28 10.85 -2.57
CA SER A 72 -7.04 10.76 -1.33
C SER A 72 -8.54 10.82 -1.58
N ASP A 73 -9.31 10.04 -0.81
CA ASP A 73 -10.77 9.99 -0.89
C ASP A 73 -11.44 11.28 -0.35
N ASP A 74 -10.70 12.12 0.37
CA ASP A 74 -11.11 13.46 0.80
C ASP A 74 -10.50 14.50 -0.15
N PRO A 75 -11.13 14.81 -1.30
CA PRO A 75 -10.72 15.92 -2.12
C PRO A 75 -11.00 17.24 -1.38
N LEU A 76 -9.98 18.08 -1.24
CA LEU A 76 -10.10 19.46 -0.73
C LEU A 76 -11.14 20.27 -1.51
#